data_AF-A0A090R342-F1
#
_entry.id   AF-A0A090R342-F1
#
_cell.length_a   1.000
_cell.length_b   1.000
_cell.length_c   1.000
_cell.angle_alpha   90.00
_cell.angle_beta   90.00
_cell.angle_gamma   90.00
#
_symmetry.space_group_name_H-M   'P 1'
#
loop_
_entity.id
_entity.type
_entity.pdbx_description
1 polymer ?
#
loop_
_entity_poly.entity_id
_entity_poly.type
_entity_poly.pdbx_seq_one_letter_code
_entity_poly.pdbx_strand_id
1 'polypeptide(L)'
;MVEHAQKLGIDPDRIAVGGDSAGAGMAAGMVLHNRDAKGPAIALQLLIYPMLDNLHNTPSGPLRTTLFGTDKPRLMLGKCI
;
A
#
# COMPACT_ATOMS: atom_id res chain seq x y z
N MET A 1 -21.11 -1.77 3.03
CA MET A 1 -21.27 -0.88 1.85
C MET A 1 -22.04 -1.56 0.74
N VAL A 2 -21.59 -2.70 0.21
CA VAL A 2 -22.28 -3.44 -0.87
C VAL A 2 -23.74 -3.78 -0.52
N GLU A 3 -23.98 -4.27 0.70
CA GLU A 3 -25.33 -4.57 1.23
C GLU A 3 -26.28 -3.36 1.31
N HIS A 4 -25.75 -2.14 1.17
CA HIS A 4 -26.51 -0.90 1.19
C HIS A 4 -26.38 -0.12 -0.12
N ALA A 5 -25.80 -0.72 -1.16
CA ALA A 5 -25.48 -0.04 -2.42
C ALA A 5 -26.71 0.63 -3.04
N GLN A 6 -27.85 -0.07 -3.06
CA GLN A 6 -29.12 0.47 -3.57
C GLN A 6 -29.57 1.73 -2.83
N LYS A 7 -29.46 1.76 -1.50
CA LYS A 7 -29.84 2.92 -0.68
C LYS A 7 -28.90 4.12 -0.89
N LEU A 8 -27.67 3.85 -1.28
CA LEU A 8 -26.64 4.84 -1.53
C LEU A 8 -26.56 5.27 -3.01
N GLY A 9 -27.36 4.67 -3.90
CA GLY A 9 -27.28 4.91 -5.34
C GLY A 9 -25.98 4.41 -5.98
N ILE A 10 -25.33 3.42 -5.36
CA ILE A 10 -24.06 2.84 -5.82
C ILE A 10 -24.37 1.60 -6.67
N ASP A 11 -23.70 1.48 -7.81
CA ASP A 11 -23.67 0.24 -8.59
C ASP A 11 -22.72 -0.76 -7.90
N PRO A 12 -23.22 -1.89 -7.35
CA PRO A 12 -22.39 -2.84 -6.63
C PRO A 12 -21.32 -3.50 -7.49
N ASP A 13 -21.48 -3.50 -8.83
CA ASP A 13 -20.50 -4.05 -9.77
C ASP A 13 -19.40 -3.04 -10.13
N ARG A 14 -19.46 -1.80 -9.62
CA ARG A 14 -18.52 -0.71 -9.92
C ARG A 14 -17.85 -0.14 -8.66
N ILE A 15 -17.47 -1.02 -7.74
CA ILE A 15 -16.79 -0.62 -6.50
C ILE A 15 -15.28 -0.63 -6.71
N ALA A 16 -14.63 0.49 -6.37
CA ALA A 16 -13.18 0.63 -6.38
C ALA A 16 -12.62 0.81 -4.96
N VAL A 17 -11.37 0.39 -4.77
CA VAL A 17 -10.62 0.58 -3.53
C VAL A 17 -9.32 1.30 -3.87
N GLY A 18 -8.91 2.26 -3.05
CA GLY A 18 -7.67 2.97 -3.32
C GLY A 18 -7.13 3.73 -2.13
N GLY A 19 -5.94 4.30 -2.33
CA GLY A 19 -5.25 5.10 -1.34
C GLY A 19 -3.90 5.56 -1.85
N ASP A 20 -3.18 6.26 -0.99
CA ASP A 20 -1.87 6.83 -1.27
C ASP A 20 -0.86 6.45 -0.17
N SER A 21 0.42 6.28 -0.52
CA SER A 21 1.49 5.95 0.43
C SER A 21 1.15 4.74 1.33
N ALA A 22 1.09 4.92 2.65
CA ALA A 22 0.65 3.92 3.61
C ALA A 22 -0.81 3.48 3.39
N GLY A 23 -1.69 4.41 3.00
CA GLY A 23 -3.08 4.13 2.66
C GLY A 23 -3.21 3.22 1.45
N ALA A 24 -2.34 3.36 0.45
CA ALA A 24 -2.30 2.46 -0.68
C ALA A 24 -1.80 1.05 -0.29
N GLY A 25 -0.86 0.96 0.67
CA GLY A 25 -0.47 -0.31 1.27
C GLY A 25 -1.64 -1.02 1.96
N MET A 26 -2.45 -0.27 2.74
CA MET A 26 -3.67 -0.80 3.36
C MET A 26 -4.72 -1.21 2.32
N ALA A 27 -4.93 -0.41 1.29
CA ALA A 27 -5.82 -0.74 0.17
C ALA A 27 -5.41 -2.06 -0.50
N ALA A 28 -4.10 -2.29 -0.69
CA ALA A 28 -3.59 -3.53 -1.23
C ALA A 28 -3.81 -4.75 -0.34
N GLY A 29 -3.51 -4.62 0.96
CA GLY A 29 -3.81 -5.69 1.92
C GLY A 29 -5.31 -6.02 1.98
N MET A 30 -6.17 -5.01 1.97
CA MET A 30 -7.62 -5.18 2.00
C MET A 30 -8.14 -5.95 0.78
N VAL A 31 -7.66 -5.65 -0.43
CA VAL A 31 -8.09 -6.36 -1.66
C VAL A 31 -7.68 -7.84 -1.61
N LEU A 32 -6.48 -8.15 -1.12
CA LEU A 32 -6.04 -9.53 -0.93
C LEU A 32 -6.91 -10.25 0.11
N HIS A 33 -7.18 -9.61 1.25
CA HIS A 33 -8.07 -10.16 2.27
C HIS A 33 -9.49 -10.42 1.72
N ASN A 34 -10.05 -9.47 0.96
CA ASN A 34 -11.35 -9.61 0.31
C ASN A 34 -11.38 -10.79 -0.66
N ARG A 35 -10.33 -10.96 -1.49
CA ARG A 35 -10.20 -12.11 -2.40
C ARG A 35 -10.21 -13.43 -1.63
N ASP A 36 -9.41 -13.54 -0.58
CA ASP A 36 -9.25 -14.78 0.19
C ASP A 36 -10.52 -15.11 0.99
N ALA A 37 -11.24 -14.09 1.45
CA ALA A 37 -12.54 -14.20 2.09
C ALA A 37 -13.70 -14.46 1.11
N LYS A 38 -13.44 -14.54 -0.20
CA LYS A 38 -14.46 -14.61 -1.27
C LYS A 38 -15.51 -13.50 -1.15
N GLY A 39 -15.05 -12.30 -0.79
CA GLY A 39 -15.87 -11.12 -0.65
C GLY A 39 -16.37 -10.57 -2.00
N PRO A 40 -17.08 -9.43 -1.97
CA PRO A 40 -17.64 -8.80 -3.16
C PRO A 40 -16.59 -8.50 -4.23
N ALA A 41 -17.03 -8.42 -5.48
CA ALA A 41 -16.15 -8.04 -6.59
C ALA A 41 -15.64 -6.61 -6.42
N ILE A 42 -14.32 -6.42 -6.63
CA ILE A 42 -13.69 -5.10 -6.67
C ILE A 42 -13.33 -4.83 -8.13
N ALA A 43 -13.92 -3.79 -8.72
CA ALA A 43 -13.76 -3.44 -10.12
C ALA A 43 -12.42 -2.75 -10.43
N LEU A 44 -11.85 -2.04 -9.45
CA LEU A 44 -10.60 -1.30 -9.60
C LEU A 44 -9.84 -1.18 -8.28
N GLN A 45 -8.52 -1.25 -8.37
CA GLN A 45 -7.60 -0.94 -7.29
C GLN A 45 -6.67 0.22 -7.69
N LEU A 46 -6.80 1.39 -7.04
CA LEU A 46 -5.99 2.58 -7.32
C LEU A 46 -4.93 2.79 -6.24
N LEU A 47 -3.67 2.57 -6.58
CA LEU A 47 -2.54 2.62 -5.65
C LEU A 47 -1.58 3.76 -6.01
N ILE A 48 -1.59 4.83 -5.22
CA ILE A 48 -0.76 6.00 -5.49
C ILE A 48 0.51 5.92 -4.62
N TYR A 49 1.69 5.84 -5.25
CA TYR A 49 3.02 5.67 -4.61
C TYR A 49 3.02 4.71 -3.40
N PRO A 50 2.59 3.44 -3.57
CA PRO A 50 2.21 2.61 -2.44
C PRO A 50 3.37 2.09 -1.60
N MET A 51 3.14 1.99 -0.29
CA MET A 51 4.02 1.27 0.62
C MET A 51 3.73 -0.23 0.57
N LEU A 52 4.35 -0.94 -0.39
CA LEU A 52 4.16 -2.38 -0.60
C LEU A 52 5.26 -3.26 0.04
N ASP A 53 6.35 -2.64 0.48
CA ASP A 53 7.50 -3.30 1.08
C ASP A 53 8.02 -2.47 2.27
N ASN A 54 8.48 -3.16 3.32
CA ASN A 54 9.09 -2.53 4.49
C ASN A 54 10.63 -2.62 4.49
N LEU A 55 11.23 -3.39 3.58
CA LEU A 55 12.67 -3.61 3.54
C LEU A 55 13.45 -2.43 2.95
N HIS A 56 12.80 -1.59 2.14
CA HIS A 56 13.42 -0.45 1.46
C HIS A 56 14.64 -0.87 0.62
N ASN A 57 14.68 -2.12 0.17
CA ASN A 57 15.84 -2.71 -0.52
C ASN A 57 15.73 -2.56 -2.04
N THR A 58 15.39 -1.35 -2.48
CA THR A 58 15.37 -0.96 -3.89
C THR A 58 16.33 0.20 -4.10
N PRO A 59 16.80 0.47 -5.33
CA PRO A 59 17.66 1.62 -5.60
C PRO A 59 17.06 2.97 -5.17
N SER A 60 15.74 3.10 -5.16
CA SER A 60 15.01 4.28 -4.69
C SER A 60 14.68 4.27 -3.19
N GLY A 61 14.87 3.12 -2.52
CA GLY A 61 14.53 2.91 -1.11
C GLY A 61 15.47 3.56 -0.07
N PRO A 62 16.79 3.70 -0.27
CA PRO A 62 17.62 4.35 0.73
C PRO A 62 17.27 5.84 0.82
N LEU A 63 16.58 6.21 1.89
CA LEU A 63 16.45 7.59 2.33
C LEU A 63 17.84 8.06 2.76
N ARG A 64 18.54 8.74 1.86
CA ARG A 64 19.69 9.57 2.25
C ARG A 64 19.10 10.69 3.11
N THR A 65 19.44 10.68 4.40
CA THR A 65 18.86 11.44 5.51
C THR A 65 19.01 12.97 5.38
N THR A 66 18.37 13.59 4.39
CA THR A 66 18.19 15.06 4.36
C THR A 66 16.76 15.49 4.72
N LEU A 67 15.80 14.56 4.78
CA LEU A 67 14.38 14.84 5.03
C LEU A 67 13.92 14.61 6.48
N PHE A 68 14.55 13.68 7.20
CA PHE A 68 14.36 13.47 8.64
C PHE A 68 15.75 13.58 9.27
N GLY A 69 16.04 14.66 9.99
CA GLY A 69 17.38 15.02 10.45
C GLY A 69 17.99 14.04 11.46
N THR A 70 18.42 12.87 11.00
CA THR A 70 19.19 11.89 11.76
C THR A 70 20.35 11.38 10.93
N ASP A 71 21.32 12.26 10.67
CA ASP A 71 22.67 11.81 10.34
C ASP A 71 23.26 11.09 11.56
N LYS A 72 23.10 9.77 11.59
CA LYS A 72 24.05 8.89 12.28
C LYS A 72 24.76 8.06 11.21
N PRO A 73 26.10 8.12 11.14
CA PRO A 73 26.84 7.30 10.20
C PRO A 73 26.54 5.84 10.52
N ARG A 74 25.99 5.14 9.52
CA ARG A 74 25.89 3.68 9.54
C ARG A 74 27.31 3.17 9.68
N LEU A 75 27.64 2.71 10.88
CA LEU A 75 28.89 2.03 11.18
C LEU A 75 29.12 1.01 10.06
N MET A 76 30.28 1.10 9.42
CA MET A 76 30.72 0.18 8.40
C MET A 76 30.68 -1.23 8.95
N LEU A 77 29.60 -1.98 8.69
CA LEU A 77 29.63 -3.43 8.82
C LEU A 77 30.02 -3.98 7.46
N GLY A 78 31.33 -4.17 7.31
CA GLY A 78 31.98 -5.17 6.46
C GLY A 78 31.39 -5.39 5.07
N LYS A 79 31.99 -4.74 4.08
CA LYS A 79 32.33 -5.47 2.84
C LYS A 79 33.49 -6.39 3.20
N CYS A 80 33.26 -7.69 3.26
CA CYS A 80 34.23 -8.74 2.94
C CYS A 80 33.54 -10.11 3.11
N ILE A 81 33.72 -10.95 2.08
CA ILE A 81 33.24 -12.32 1.83
C ILE A 81 31.74 -12.55 1.67
#